data_AF-A0A447TDX6-F1
#
_entry.id   AF-A0A447TDX6-F1
#
_cell.length_a   1.000
_cell.length_b   1.000
_cell.length_c   1.000
_cell.angle_alpha   90.00
_cell.angle_beta   90.00
_cell.angle_gamma   90.00
#
_symmetry.space_group_name_H-M   'P 1'
#
loop_
_entity.id
_entity.type
_entity.pdbx_description
1 polymer ?
#
loop_
_entity_poly.entity_id
_entity_poly.type
_entity_poly.pdbx_seq_one_letter_code
_entity_poly.pdbx_strand_id
1 'polypeptide(L)' 'MEKLGKQLDTSRDTFSDAMKQLSSGRGNLMTSAEKLRKLGIRNNKQLPSQLRLESDEGEDADEAPGEE' A
#
# COMPACT_ATOMS: atom_id res chain seq x y z
N MET A 1 -23.96 8.01 27.94
CA MET A 1 -22.70 8.62 27.47
C MET A 1 -21.62 7.55 27.24
N GLU A 2 -21.40 6.58 28.13
CA GLU A 2 -20.39 5.51 27.94
C GLU A 2 -20.54 4.69 26.64
N LYS A 3 -21.77 4.33 26.25
CA LYS A 3 -22.02 3.57 25.01
C LYS A 3 -21.51 4.30 23.77
N LEU A 4 -21.64 5.62 23.76
CA LEU A 4 -21.22 6.49 22.66
C LEU A 4 -19.68 6.59 22.61
N GLY A 5 -19.04 6.67 23.78
CA GLY A 5 -17.58 6.58 23.91
C GLY A 5 -17.03 5.28 23.30
N LYS A 6 -17.59 4.12 23.69
CA LYS A 6 -17.18 2.82 23.13
C LYS A 6 -17.33 2.73 21.60
N GLN A 7 -18.38 3.31 21.04
CA GLN A 7 -18.60 3.31 19.59
C GLN A 7 -17.57 4.18 18.86
N LEU A 8 -17.16 5.29 19.47
CA LEU A 8 -16.09 6.15 18.95
C LEU A 8 -14.75 5.43 18.95
N ASP A 9 -14.40 4.77 20.05
CA ASP A 9 -13.14 4.01 20.16
C ASP A 9 -13.09 2.89 19.10
N THR A 10 -14.17 2.11 18.99
CA THR A 10 -14.29 1.03 17.99
C THR A 10 -14.12 1.56 16.56
N SER A 11 -14.70 2.74 16.27
CA SER A 11 -14.60 3.36 14.95
C SER A 11 -13.17 3.82 14.66
N ARG A 12 -12.46 4.36 15.66
CA ARG A 12 -11.04 4.76 15.53
C ARG A 12 -10.13 3.56 15.28
N ASP A 13 -10.35 2.47 16.01
CA ASP A 13 -9.57 1.24 15.85
C ASP A 13 -9.79 0.64 14.45
N THR A 14 -11.05 0.54 14.03
CA THR A 14 -11.40 0.07 12.68
C THR A 14 -10.76 0.92 11.59
N PHE A 15 -10.77 2.25 11.75
CA PHE A 15 -10.12 3.16 10.81
C PHE A 15 -8.60 2.93 10.78
N SER A 16 -7.96 2.81 11.95
CA SER A 16 -6.52 2.55 12.05
C SER A 16 -6.13 1.25 11.35
N ASP A 17 -6.91 0.19 11.55
CA ASP A 17 -6.64 -1.11 10.95
C ASP A 17 -6.87 -1.12 9.43
N ALA A 18 -7.93 -0.46 8.96
CA ALA A 18 -8.16 -0.26 7.53
C ALA A 18 -7.01 0.54 6.89
N MET A 19 -6.53 1.58 7.56
CA MET A 19 -5.41 2.40 7.07
C MET A 19 -4.11 1.61 6.99
N LYS A 20 -3.84 0.73 7.96
CA LYS A 20 -2.71 -0.20 7.90
C LYS A 20 -2.84 -1.14 6.70
N GLN A 21 -3.99 -1.79 6.51
CA GLN A 21 -4.21 -2.70 5.38
C GLN A 21 -4.07 -1.97 4.03
N LEU A 22 -4.48 -0.71 3.97
CA LEU A 22 -4.36 0.10 2.76
C LEU A 22 -2.91 0.51 2.46
N SER A 23 -2.17 1.01 3.45
CA SER A 23 -0.96 1.82 3.20
C SER A 23 0.34 1.35 3.88
N SER A 24 0.31 0.83 5.11
CA SER A 24 1.54 0.69 5.93
C SER A 24 1.73 -0.70 6.55
N GLY A 25 0.71 -1.54 6.54
CA GLY A 25 0.76 -2.91 7.05
C GLY A 25 1.64 -3.80 6.17
N ARG A 26 2.12 -4.91 6.75
CA ARG A 26 2.85 -5.92 6.00
C ARG A 26 1.92 -6.52 4.92
N GLY A 27 2.31 -6.39 3.66
CA GLY A 27 1.50 -6.85 2.53
C GLY A 27 0.30 -5.93 2.23
N ASN A 28 0.40 -4.64 2.52
CA ASN A 28 -0.66 -3.68 2.23
C ASN A 28 -1.05 -3.66 0.74
N LEU A 29 -2.27 -3.18 0.48
CA LEU A 29 -2.86 -3.16 -0.86
C LEU A 29 -2.11 -2.23 -1.81
N MET A 30 -1.55 -1.10 -1.33
CA MET A 30 -0.79 -0.19 -2.17
C MET A 30 0.47 -0.84 -2.74
N THR A 31 1.29 -1.46 -1.90
CA THR A 31 2.49 -2.20 -2.34
C THR A 31 2.12 -3.35 -3.29
N SER A 32 1.02 -4.05 -3.02
CA SER A 32 0.55 -5.13 -3.90
C SER A 32 0.14 -4.60 -5.27
N ALA A 33 -0.60 -3.50 -5.31
CA ALA A 33 -0.99 -2.85 -6.56
C ALA A 33 0.21 -2.28 -7.34
N GLU A 34 1.22 -1.76 -6.65
CA GLU A 34 2.49 -1.32 -7.24
C GLU A 34 3.26 -2.48 -7.85
N LYS A 35 3.34 -3.64 -7.17
CA LYS A 35 3.96 -4.86 -7.71
C LYS A 35 3.26 -5.34 -8.98
N LEU A 36 1.93 -5.36 -9.01
CA LEU A 36 1.18 -5.70 -10.23
C LEU A 36 1.49 -4.72 -11.37
N ARG A 37 1.61 -3.42 -11.05
CA ARG A 37 1.98 -2.40 -12.04
C ARG A 37 3.40 -2.61 -12.56
N LYS A 38 4.38 -2.91 -11.70
CA LYS A 38 5.75 -3.25 -12.11
C LYS A 38 5.77 -4.47 -13.04
N LEU A 39 4.89 -5.44 -12.82
CA LEU A 39 4.74 -6.64 -13.67
C LEU A 39 4.04 -6.38 -15.02
N GLY A 40 3.76 -5.12 -15.37
CA GLY A 40 3.19 -4.74 -16.67
C GLY A 40 1.67 -4.92 -16.79
N ILE A 41 0.98 -5.26 -15.69
CA ILE A 41 -0.48 -5.38 -15.68
C ILE A 41 -1.09 -3.97 -15.76
N ARG A 42 -1.76 -3.67 -16.88
CA ARG A 42 -2.44 -2.39 -17.09
C ARG A 42 -3.73 -2.34 -16.27
N ASN A 43 -3.67 -1.70 -15.11
CA ASN A 43 -4.86 -1.42 -14.33
C ASN A 43 -5.56 -0.15 -14.86
N ASN A 44 -6.87 -0.26 -15.14
CA ASN A 44 -7.68 0.83 -15.67
C ASN A 44 -7.94 1.94 -14.64
N LYS A 45 -7.70 1.68 -13.35
CA LYS A 45 -7.71 2.67 -12.27
C LYS A 45 -6.32 2.77 -11.66
N GLN A 46 -5.56 3.79 -12.08
CA GLN A 46 -4.28 4.08 -11.46
C GLN A 46 -4.50 4.64 -10.06
N LEU A 47 -3.68 4.19 -9.11
CA LEU A 47 -3.62 4.82 -7.79
C LEU A 47 -3.26 6.31 -7.96
N PRO A 48 -3.99 7.22 -7.29
CA PRO A 48 -3.68 8.65 -7.29
C PRO A 48 -2.21 8.88 -6.92
N SER A 49 -1.56 9.82 -7.60
CA SER A 49 -0.13 10.12 -7.41
C SER A 49 0.22 10.46 -5.95
N GLN A 50 -0.72 11.06 -5.22
CA GLN A 50 -0.61 11.46 -3.81
C GLN A 50 -0.55 10.27 -2.84
N LEU A 51 -0.92 9.08 -3.32
CA LEU A 51 -0.96 7.84 -2.56
C LEU A 51 0.13 6.86 -3.00
N ARG A 52 1.03 7.26 -3.91
CA ARG A 52 2.22 6.47 -4.20
C ARG A 52 3.12 6.52 -2.98
N LEU A 53 3.57 5.36 -2.51
CA LEU A 53 4.60 5.32 -1.49
C LEU A 53 5.86 6.00 -2.09
N GLU A 54 6.35 7.05 -1.43
CA GLU A 54 7.72 7.57 -1.64
C GLU A 54 8.79 6.57 -1.16
N SER A 55 8.37 5.38 -0.70
CA SER A 55 9.24 4.32 -0.23
C SER A 55 9.99 3.67 -1.40
N ASP A 56 11.17 4.24 -1.58
CA ASP A 56 12.44 3.51 -1.68
C ASP A 56 12.89 3.16 -3.10
N GLU A 57 13.87 3.94 -3.56
CA GLU A 57 14.89 3.65 -4.57
C GLU A 57 15.74 2.40 -4.23
N GLY A 58 15.21 1.42 -3.52
CA GLY A 58 15.90 0.21 -3.11
C GLY A 58 15.42 -0.99 -3.90
N GLU A 59 16.34 -1.70 -4.56
CA GLU A 59 16.15 -3.06 -5.09
C GLU A 59 15.46 -3.17 -6.46
N ASP A 60 16.05 -2.53 -7.46
CA ASP A 60 16.17 -3.15 -8.80
C ASP A 60 17.66 -3.17 -9.14
N ALA A 61 18.42 -3.98 -8.37
CA ALA A 61 19.70 -4.52 -8.80
C ALA A 61 19.41 -5.51 -9.94
N ASP A 62 19.17 -4.95 -11.13
CA ASP A 62 19.19 -5.69 -12.38
C ASP A 62 20.64 -6.09 -12.66
N GLU A 63 21.10 -7.16 -12.00
CA GLU A 63 22.25 -7.91 -12.48
C GLU A 63 21.79 -8.72 -13.69
N ALA A 64 21.72 -8.04 -14.83
CA ALA A 64 21.89 -8.68 -16.11
C ALA A 64 23.40 -8.88 -16.32
N PRO A 65 23.96 -10.10 -16.22
CA PRO A 65 25.26 -10.33 -16.81
C PRO A 65 25.09 -10.17 -18.31
N GLY A 66 25.85 -9.24 -18.87
CA GLY A 66 25.81 -8.88 -20.28
C GLY A 66 25.93 -10.09 -21.20
N GLU A 67 25.20 -10.00 -22.30
CA GLU A 67 25.52 -10.73 -23.52
C GLU A 67 26.90 -10.27 -24.01
N GLU A 68 27.89 -11.16 -24.01
CA GLU A 68 28.75 -11.56 -25.15
C GLU A 68 29.60 -12.80 -24.78
#